data_AF-A0A2D6X2G9-F1
#
_entry.id   AF-A0A2D6X2G9-F1
#
_cell.length_a   1.000
_cell.length_b   1.000
_cell.length_c   1.000
_cell.angle_alpha   90.00
_cell.angle_beta   90.00
_cell.angle_gamma   90.00
#
_symmetry.space_group_name_H-M   'P 1'
#
loop_
_entity.id
_entity.type
_entity.pdbx_description
1 polymer ?
#
loop_
_entity_poly.entity_id
_entity_poly.type
_entity_poly.pdbx_seq_one_letter_code
_entity_poly.pdbx_strand_id
1 'polypeptide(L)'
;MALRPDRNEHLTDLSFFMNETAERGIVVVHSTGGSGSAMDDANAKVISPVTTVSGKNPAGLLLNDVVNLDLTRQHINFAKDEMQQGNKVLLLRRGWVVSDQISGTPTVGAKAYFTVGGQISATNQDSLSTQIGRFLSIKDADGYAKVDINIT
;
A
#
# COMPACT_ATOMS: atom_id res chain seq x y z
N MET A 1 -9.20 2.27 9.70
CA MET A 1 -9.46 3.09 8.51
C MET A 1 -8.75 2.41 7.36
N ALA A 2 -9.50 1.57 6.66
CA ALA A 2 -8.90 0.49 5.91
C ALA A 2 -9.76 0.09 4.72
N LEU A 3 -9.17 -0.67 3.81
CA LEU A 3 -9.82 -1.23 2.62
C LEU A 3 -11.21 -1.82 2.89
N ARG A 4 -12.21 -1.44 2.07
CA ARG A 4 -13.52 -2.11 2.09
C ARG A 4 -13.42 -3.52 1.48
N PRO A 5 -14.36 -4.43 1.83
CA PRO A 5 -14.44 -5.76 1.23
C PRO A 5 -14.71 -5.75 -0.29
N ASP A 6 -15.27 -4.67 -0.83
CA ASP A 6 -15.38 -4.47 -2.27
C ASP A 6 -13.98 -4.20 -2.85
N ARG A 7 -13.31 -5.27 -3.27
CA ARG A 7 -12.00 -5.25 -3.92
C ARG A 7 -11.83 -6.41 -4.90
N ASN A 8 -11.01 -6.21 -5.92
CA ASN A 8 -10.56 -7.25 -6.82
C ASN A 8 -9.03 -7.27 -6.87
N GLU A 9 -8.47 -8.35 -6.38
CA GLU A 9 -7.03 -8.54 -6.24
C GLU A 9 -6.51 -9.42 -7.39
N HIS A 10 -6.29 -8.80 -8.56
CA HIS A 10 -5.92 -9.55 -9.77
C HIS A 10 -4.49 -10.10 -9.71
N LEU A 11 -3.55 -9.32 -9.18
CA LEU A 11 -2.16 -9.73 -9.00
C LEU A 11 -1.65 -9.26 -7.63
N THR A 12 -1.39 -10.22 -6.76
CA THR A 12 -0.78 -10.01 -5.44
C THR A 12 0.62 -10.59 -5.37
N ASP A 13 1.45 -10.02 -4.51
CA ASP A 13 2.86 -10.41 -4.31
C ASP A 13 3.16 -10.51 -2.81
N LEU A 14 3.86 -11.59 -2.41
CA LEU A 14 4.25 -11.90 -1.03
C LEU A 14 5.78 -11.99 -0.88
N SER A 15 6.54 -11.39 -1.79
CA SER A 15 7.99 -11.49 -1.81
C SER A 15 8.70 -10.50 -0.87
N PHE A 16 7.98 -9.53 -0.31
CA PHE A 16 8.56 -8.39 0.40
C PHE A 16 8.30 -8.41 1.91
N PHE A 17 9.23 -7.82 2.66
CA PHE A 17 9.16 -7.67 4.10
C PHE A 17 8.97 -6.21 4.50
N MET A 18 8.24 -5.96 5.59
CA MET A 18 8.04 -4.62 6.15
C MET A 18 8.40 -4.60 7.62
N ASN A 19 9.33 -3.72 8.01
CA ASN A 19 9.86 -3.62 9.38
C ASN A 19 9.50 -2.30 10.05
N GLU A 20 8.27 -1.85 9.83
CA GLU A 20 7.67 -0.69 10.47
C GLU A 20 6.17 -0.93 10.58
N THR A 21 5.50 -0.21 11.49
CA THR A 21 4.05 -0.30 11.63
C THR A 21 3.35 0.46 10.51
N ALA A 22 2.35 -0.14 9.90
CA ALA A 22 1.57 0.46 8.82
C ALA A 22 0.14 -0.08 8.79
N GLU A 23 -0.78 0.73 8.30
CA GLU A 23 -2.18 0.36 8.10
C GLU A 23 -2.40 -0.04 6.64
N ARG A 24 -3.25 -1.04 6.40
CA ARG A 24 -3.60 -1.49 5.05
C ARG A 24 -4.23 -0.35 4.23
N GLY A 25 -4.09 -0.44 2.91
CA GLY A 25 -4.62 0.55 1.97
C GLY A 25 -3.65 1.67 1.61
N ILE A 26 -2.50 1.77 2.27
CA ILE A 26 -1.41 2.64 1.85
C ILE A 26 -0.57 2.00 0.74
N VAL A 27 0.05 2.84 -0.08
CA VAL A 27 1.04 2.45 -1.08
C VAL A 27 2.43 2.42 -0.42
N VAL A 28 3.12 1.30 -0.59
CA VAL A 28 4.49 1.12 -0.11
C VAL A 28 5.48 1.19 -1.27
N VAL A 29 6.70 1.60 -0.97
CA VAL A 29 7.79 1.78 -1.93
C VAL A 29 8.96 0.86 -1.58
N HIS A 30 9.77 0.51 -2.58
CA HIS A 30 10.99 -0.27 -2.36
C HIS A 30 12.00 0.53 -1.53
N SER A 31 12.57 -0.08 -0.50
CA SER A 31 13.62 0.49 0.34
C SER A 31 14.99 -0.10 0.02
N THR A 32 15.08 -1.43 0.09
CA THR A 32 16.29 -2.20 -0.24
C THR A 32 15.93 -3.35 -1.18
N GLY A 33 16.89 -3.74 -2.03
CA GLY A 33 16.72 -4.85 -2.97
C GLY A 33 17.23 -6.15 -2.39
N GLY A 34 16.44 -7.22 -2.53
CA GLY A 34 16.87 -8.60 -2.30
C GLY A 34 17.17 -9.33 -3.61
N SER A 35 17.75 -10.52 -3.51
CA SER A 35 18.00 -11.40 -4.65
C SER A 35 16.69 -11.92 -5.25
N GLY A 36 16.50 -11.76 -6.57
CA GLY A 36 15.25 -12.09 -7.26
C GLY A 36 14.87 -13.59 -7.31
N SER A 37 15.76 -14.47 -6.86
CA SER A 37 15.50 -15.92 -6.77
C SER A 37 15.23 -16.38 -5.33
N ALA A 38 15.62 -15.57 -4.34
CA ALA A 38 15.50 -15.93 -2.93
C ALA A 38 14.20 -15.34 -2.37
N MET A 39 13.16 -16.17 -2.29
CA MET A 39 11.89 -15.78 -1.65
C MET A 39 12.03 -15.45 -0.16
N ASP A 40 13.17 -15.75 0.47
CA ASP A 40 13.45 -15.50 1.89
C ASP A 40 14.68 -14.59 2.06
N ASP A 41 14.82 -13.60 1.19
CA ASP A 41 15.84 -12.57 1.37
C ASP A 41 15.27 -11.40 2.17
N ALA A 42 15.65 -11.32 3.45
CA ALA A 42 15.25 -10.24 4.35
C ALA A 42 15.70 -8.84 3.89
N ASN A 43 16.54 -8.74 2.84
CA ASN A 43 16.89 -7.48 2.20
C ASN A 43 15.81 -6.96 1.23
N ALA A 44 14.82 -7.78 0.83
CA ALA A 44 13.69 -7.35 0.00
C ALA A 44 12.67 -6.54 0.84
N LYS A 45 13.05 -5.33 1.25
CA LYS A 45 12.26 -4.50 2.17
C LYS A 45 11.44 -3.45 1.46
N VAL A 46 10.21 -3.29 1.94
CA VAL A 46 9.31 -2.19 1.59
C VAL A 46 9.06 -1.30 2.80
N ILE A 47 8.85 -0.01 2.53
CA ILE A 47 8.55 1.00 3.52
C ILE A 47 7.45 1.94 3.01
N SER A 48 6.81 2.62 3.93
CA SER A 48 5.95 3.77 3.67
C SER A 48 6.85 4.95 3.23
N PRO A 49 6.42 5.78 2.28
CA PRO A 49 7.21 6.95 1.87
C PRO A 49 7.11 8.06 2.93
N VAL A 50 8.07 8.15 3.85
CA VAL A 50 7.96 9.02 5.05
C VAL A 50 8.40 10.47 4.84
N THR A 51 9.30 10.77 3.89
CA THR A 51 9.90 12.13 3.76
C THR A 51 9.88 12.71 2.36
N THR A 52 9.88 11.87 1.31
CA THR A 52 9.87 12.33 -0.08
C THR A 52 9.34 11.23 -0.97
N VAL A 53 8.52 11.59 -1.96
CA VAL A 53 8.00 10.65 -2.97
C VAL A 53 8.78 10.67 -4.28
N SER A 54 9.51 11.75 -4.53
CA SER A 54 10.34 11.91 -5.73
C SER A 54 11.39 10.79 -5.86
N GLY A 55 11.43 10.16 -7.04
CA GLY A 55 12.39 9.09 -7.37
C GLY A 55 12.15 7.76 -6.64
N LYS A 56 11.02 7.61 -5.93
CA LYS A 56 10.63 6.34 -5.30
C LYS A 56 9.80 5.50 -6.25
N ASN A 57 10.07 4.19 -6.25
CA ASN A 57 9.35 3.22 -7.06
C ASN A 57 8.31 2.51 -6.18
N PRO A 58 7.01 2.59 -6.52
CA PRO A 58 5.97 1.89 -5.78
C PRO A 58 6.11 0.38 -5.95
N ALA A 59 6.05 -0.36 -4.84
CA ALA A 59 6.09 -1.81 -4.83
C ALA A 59 4.69 -2.43 -4.90
N GLY A 60 3.70 -1.77 -4.28
CA GLY A 60 2.31 -2.21 -4.26
C GLY A 60 1.49 -1.49 -3.19
N LEU A 61 0.20 -1.81 -3.15
CA LEU A 61 -0.71 -1.37 -2.09
C LEU A 61 -0.82 -2.45 -1.01
N LEU A 62 -0.70 -2.06 0.25
CA LEU A 62 -0.66 -2.96 1.39
C LEU A 62 -2.06 -3.55 1.68
N LEU A 63 -2.17 -4.89 1.74
CA LEU A 63 -3.44 -5.58 2.00
C LEU A 63 -3.64 -6.00 3.46
N ASN A 64 -2.57 -6.00 4.26
CA ASN A 64 -2.55 -6.39 5.66
C ASN A 64 -2.15 -5.25 6.60
N ASP A 65 -2.52 -5.32 7.87
CA ASP A 65 -2.08 -4.34 8.87
C ASP A 65 -0.77 -4.82 9.50
N VAL A 66 0.28 -3.99 9.46
CA VAL A 66 1.57 -4.31 10.06
C VAL A 66 1.63 -3.73 11.47
N VAL A 67 1.65 -4.63 12.44
CA VAL A 67 1.60 -4.32 13.87
C VAL A 67 2.93 -4.61 14.56
N ASN A 68 3.18 -3.95 15.67
CA ASN A 68 4.29 -4.25 16.57
C ASN A 68 3.71 -4.66 17.93
N LEU A 69 3.31 -5.92 18.04
CA LEU A 69 2.77 -6.48 19.26
C LEU A 69 3.85 -7.23 20.04
N ASP A 70 3.75 -7.20 21.36
CA ASP A 70 4.47 -8.12 22.23
C ASP A 70 3.84 -9.52 22.18
N LEU A 71 4.45 -10.41 21.39
CA LEU A 71 3.95 -11.76 21.13
C LEU A 71 4.02 -12.70 22.36
N THR A 72 4.65 -12.29 23.44
CA THR A 72 4.67 -13.06 24.70
C THR A 72 3.41 -12.86 25.54
N ARG A 73 2.65 -11.79 25.27
CA ARG A 73 1.45 -11.42 26.04
C ARG A 73 0.16 -11.50 25.24
N GLN A 74 0.24 -11.38 23.92
CA GLN A 74 -0.92 -11.41 23.02
C GLN A 74 -0.53 -12.08 21.70
N HIS A 75 -1.49 -12.73 21.06
CA HIS A 75 -1.30 -13.32 19.74
C HIS A 75 -1.77 -12.36 18.65
N ILE A 76 -1.16 -12.46 17.47
CA ILE A 76 -1.55 -11.69 16.28
C ILE A 76 -2.96 -12.07 15.88
N ASN A 77 -3.77 -11.07 15.50
CA ASN A 77 -5.11 -11.34 15.02
C ASN A 77 -5.13 -11.66 13.52
N PHE A 78 -4.92 -12.94 13.18
CA PHE A 78 -4.95 -13.40 11.79
C PHE A 78 -6.32 -13.19 11.12
N ALA A 79 -7.42 -13.17 11.87
CA ALA A 79 -8.76 -12.91 11.31
C ALA A 79 -8.96 -11.45 10.85
N LYS A 80 -8.08 -10.55 11.29
CA LYS A 80 -8.01 -9.18 10.79
C LYS A 80 -6.90 -8.99 9.76
N ASP A 81 -6.26 -10.04 9.26
CA ASP A 81 -5.09 -9.93 8.38
C ASP A 81 -3.97 -9.07 9.00
N GLU A 82 -3.74 -9.19 10.31
CA GLU A 82 -2.60 -8.54 10.96
C GLU A 82 -1.32 -9.34 10.76
N MET A 83 -0.20 -8.64 10.59
CA MET A 83 1.14 -9.21 10.47
C MET A 83 2.11 -8.48 11.39
N GLN A 84 2.97 -9.23 12.07
CA GLN A 84 4.03 -8.62 12.89
C GLN A 84 5.10 -7.96 12.01
N GLN A 85 5.60 -6.80 12.43
CA GLN A 85 6.76 -6.16 11.81
C GLN A 85 7.94 -7.14 11.65
N GLY A 86 8.64 -7.03 10.53
CA GLY A 86 9.73 -7.92 10.15
C GLY A 86 9.29 -9.15 9.38
N ASN A 87 7.99 -9.44 9.29
CA ASN A 87 7.47 -10.51 8.45
C ASN A 87 7.12 -10.04 7.03
N LYS A 88 6.76 -11.00 6.20
CA LYS A 88 6.28 -10.77 4.84
C LYS A 88 4.94 -10.06 4.82
N VAL A 89 4.77 -9.18 3.85
CA VAL A 89 3.53 -8.43 3.63
C VAL A 89 2.93 -8.75 2.27
N LEU A 90 1.60 -8.78 2.20
CA LEU A 90 0.87 -9.01 0.97
C LEU A 90 0.61 -7.68 0.28
N LEU A 91 1.11 -7.54 -0.95
CA LEU A 91 0.98 -6.34 -1.75
C LEU A 91 0.10 -6.57 -2.96
N LEU A 92 -0.78 -5.62 -3.25
CA LEU A 92 -1.55 -5.55 -4.49
C LEU A 92 -0.76 -4.78 -5.56
N ARG A 93 -0.44 -5.44 -6.67
CA ARG A 93 0.23 -4.81 -7.82
C ARG A 93 -0.75 -4.42 -8.93
N ARG A 94 -1.78 -5.24 -9.14
CA ARG A 94 -2.83 -4.97 -10.12
C ARG A 94 -4.20 -5.39 -9.62
N GLY A 95 -5.21 -4.56 -9.84
CA GLY A 95 -6.57 -4.79 -9.37
C GLY A 95 -7.27 -3.49 -9.02
N TRP A 96 -8.41 -3.56 -8.34
CA TRP A 96 -9.08 -2.37 -7.82
C TRP A 96 -9.46 -2.54 -6.37
N VAL A 97 -9.43 -1.44 -5.62
CA VAL A 97 -9.76 -1.40 -4.20
C VAL A 97 -10.60 -0.18 -3.89
N VAL A 98 -11.39 -0.27 -2.82
CA VAL A 98 -12.07 0.87 -2.23
C VAL A 98 -11.36 1.22 -0.93
N SER A 99 -10.68 2.37 -0.90
CA SER A 99 -9.81 2.79 0.20
C SER A 99 -10.20 4.17 0.70
N ASP A 100 -10.03 4.40 2.01
CA ASP A 100 -10.11 5.70 2.68
C ASP A 100 -8.74 6.38 2.81
N GLN A 101 -7.64 5.69 2.46
CA GLN A 101 -6.28 6.22 2.40
C GLN A 101 -6.08 7.14 1.19
N ILE A 102 -6.90 8.19 1.11
CA ILE A 102 -6.95 9.12 -0.01
C ILE A 102 -6.74 10.54 0.49
N SER A 103 -5.75 11.21 -0.09
CA SER A 103 -5.49 12.63 0.10
C SER A 103 -6.22 13.47 -0.95
N GLY A 104 -6.80 14.60 -0.52
CA GLY A 104 -7.50 15.54 -1.39
C GLY A 104 -8.88 15.06 -1.87
N THR A 105 -9.36 15.66 -2.97
CA THR A 105 -10.69 15.41 -3.55
C THR A 105 -10.54 14.82 -4.95
N PRO A 106 -10.48 13.48 -5.08
CA PRO A 106 -10.33 12.84 -6.39
C PRO A 106 -11.57 13.03 -7.26
N THR A 107 -11.35 13.14 -8.58
CA THR A 107 -12.40 13.11 -9.60
C THR A 107 -12.36 11.79 -10.36
N VAL A 108 -13.50 11.40 -10.93
CA VAL A 108 -13.58 10.16 -11.73
C VAL A 108 -12.65 10.26 -12.94
N GLY A 109 -11.85 9.23 -13.16
CA GLY A 109 -10.89 9.15 -14.27
C GLY A 109 -9.57 9.90 -14.02
N ALA A 110 -9.41 10.57 -12.88
CA ALA A 110 -8.15 11.20 -12.52
C ALA A 110 -7.04 10.17 -12.36
N LYS A 111 -5.81 10.57 -12.70
CA LYS A 111 -4.62 9.75 -12.44
C LYS A 111 -4.41 9.63 -10.93
N ALA A 112 -4.06 8.43 -10.46
CA ALA A 112 -3.72 8.18 -9.08
C ALA A 112 -2.20 8.19 -8.90
N TYR A 113 -1.73 8.96 -7.92
CA TYR A 113 -0.35 9.10 -7.48
C TYR A 113 -0.28 8.73 -6.00
N PHE A 114 0.92 8.38 -5.51
CA PHE A 114 1.14 8.22 -4.07
C PHE A 114 1.77 9.49 -3.50
N THR A 115 1.44 9.82 -2.25
CA THR A 115 2.01 10.95 -1.49
C THR A 115 2.81 10.45 -0.29
N VAL A 116 3.47 11.37 0.42
CA VAL A 116 4.07 11.12 1.72
C VAL A 116 3.04 10.46 2.65
N GLY A 117 3.47 9.42 3.38
CA GLY A 117 2.61 8.56 4.19
C GLY A 117 1.92 7.43 3.41
N GLY A 118 2.13 7.33 2.10
CA GLY A 118 1.60 6.26 1.26
C GLY A 118 0.13 6.43 0.87
N GLN A 119 -0.48 7.58 1.17
CA GLN A 119 -1.85 7.86 0.74
C GLN A 119 -1.94 8.05 -0.78
N ILE A 120 -3.12 7.81 -1.33
CA ILE A 120 -3.40 7.96 -2.77
C ILE A 120 -3.94 9.36 -3.02
N SER A 121 -3.40 10.07 -4.01
CA SER A 121 -3.82 11.42 -4.38
C SER A 121 -4.07 11.54 -5.88
N ALA A 122 -5.01 12.39 -6.27
CA ALA A 122 -5.25 12.75 -7.67
C ALA A 122 -4.23 13.78 -8.20
N THR A 123 -3.48 14.41 -7.31
CA THR A 123 -2.45 15.41 -7.62
C THR A 123 -1.07 14.78 -7.53
N ASN A 124 -0.22 15.10 -8.50
CA ASN A 124 1.20 14.74 -8.46
C ASN A 124 1.92 15.67 -7.48
N GLN A 125 1.97 15.26 -6.22
CA GLN A 125 2.79 15.92 -5.20
C GLN A 125 4.27 15.74 -5.61
N ASP A 126 5.00 16.85 -5.74
CA ASP A 126 6.41 16.94 -6.13
C ASP A 126 6.78 16.71 -7.60
N SER A 127 5.81 16.75 -8.54
CA SER A 127 6.03 16.63 -10.01
C SER A 127 6.74 15.35 -10.49
N LEU A 128 7.14 14.46 -9.58
CA LEU A 128 7.93 13.25 -9.82
C LEU A 128 7.34 12.02 -9.12
N SER A 129 6.14 12.12 -8.55
CA SER A 129 5.41 10.94 -8.06
C SER A 129 4.99 10.06 -9.25
N THR A 130 5.31 8.77 -9.16
CA THR A 130 4.96 7.79 -10.20
C THR A 130 3.46 7.53 -10.17
N GLN A 131 2.85 7.48 -11.36
CA GLN A 131 1.44 7.09 -11.46
C GLN A 131 1.29 5.62 -11.06
N ILE A 132 0.40 5.35 -10.11
CA ILE A 132 0.08 4.00 -9.61
C ILE A 132 -1.20 3.42 -10.20
N GLY A 133 -2.00 4.26 -10.87
CA GLY A 133 -3.30 3.84 -11.40
C GLY A 133 -4.24 4.99 -11.72
N ARG A 134 -5.56 4.78 -11.51
CA ARG A 134 -6.62 5.79 -11.76
C ARG A 134 -7.77 5.67 -10.76
N PHE A 135 -8.40 6.81 -10.46
CA PHE A 135 -9.64 6.85 -9.68
C PHE A 135 -10.84 6.44 -10.53
N LEU A 136 -11.64 5.51 -10.02
CA LEU A 136 -12.89 5.04 -10.62
C LEU A 136 -14.13 5.68 -9.99
N SER A 137 -13.99 6.30 -8.81
CA SER A 137 -15.08 7.03 -8.16
C SER A 137 -14.58 8.30 -7.46
N ILE A 138 -15.52 9.19 -7.12
CA ILE A 138 -15.30 10.24 -6.11
C ILE A 138 -15.32 9.64 -4.70
N LYS A 139 -14.93 10.44 -3.71
CA LYS A 139 -15.11 10.09 -2.30
C LYS A 139 -16.59 9.99 -1.95
N ASP A 140 -16.97 8.93 -1.26
CA ASP A 140 -18.29 8.79 -0.63
C ASP A 140 -18.38 9.61 0.68
N ALA A 141 -19.54 9.56 1.34
CA ALA A 141 -19.77 10.27 2.60
C ALA A 141 -18.87 9.79 3.76
N ASP A 142 -18.38 8.54 3.66
CA ASP A 142 -17.49 7.93 4.65
C ASP A 142 -16.00 8.17 4.30
N GLY A 143 -15.71 8.87 3.19
CA GLY A 143 -14.37 9.25 2.76
C GLY A 143 -13.66 8.24 1.83
N TYR A 144 -14.34 7.18 1.41
CA TYR A 144 -13.77 6.13 0.56
C TYR A 144 -13.90 6.46 -0.92
N ALA A 145 -12.90 6.09 -1.72
CA ALA A 145 -13.05 6.06 -3.17
C ALA A 145 -12.48 4.78 -3.78
N LYS A 146 -13.01 4.41 -4.94
CA LYS A 146 -12.58 3.28 -5.74
C LYS A 146 -11.40 3.67 -6.60
N VAL A 147 -10.32 2.91 -6.51
CA VAL A 147 -9.07 3.15 -7.23
C VAL A 147 -8.65 1.87 -7.94
N ASP A 148 -8.39 1.98 -9.23
CA ASP A 148 -7.71 0.96 -10.01
C ASP A 148 -6.21 1.12 -9.80
N ILE A 149 -5.55 0.05 -9.36
CA ILE A 149 -4.11 -0.05 -9.15
C ILE A 149 -3.53 -0.84 -10.30
N ASN A 150 -2.52 -0.28 -10.94
CA ASN A 150 -1.78 -0.91 -12.02
C ASN A 150 -0.33 -0.45 -11.98
N ILE A 151 0.47 -1.15 -11.18
CA ILE A 151 1.89 -0.86 -10.97
C ILE A 151 2.71 -1.79 -11.87
N THR A 152 3.45 -1.21 -12.81
CA THR A 152 4.37 -1.90 -13.72
C THR A 152 5.74 -2.05 -13.10
#